data_AF-A0A4Q3M1Q4-F1
#
_entry.id   AF-A0A4Q3M1Q4-F1
#
_cell.length_a   1.000
_cell.length_b   1.000
_cell.length_c   1.000
_cell.angle_alpha   90.00
_cell.angle_beta   90.00
_cell.angle_gamma   90.00
#
_symmetry.space_group_name_H-M   'P 1'
#
loop_
_entity.id
_entity.type
_entity.pdbx_description
1 polymer ?
#
loop_
_entity_poly.entity_id
_entity_poly.type
_entity_poly.pdbx_seq_one_letter_code
_entity_poly.pdbx_strand_id
1 'polypeptide(L)'
;DYEVRFTTPPAGQVVRLSDGKATAFTDIANLGTQQIDGLTFNLTSAGAAGERVLFKPFSASAANMQALVTSPRDLAAANPVNAAMGTSNGGTLQLAGLTATGPLTLPANANPAAVPPVLGGVQLEFTAGPPTTYAAFDRGTNPPTAIPGGTGTFVSGQPISINGWSITLQGSPKTGDTVTVGNALDPQYGDAYTRNAGNASALVSVRDKKMFDESTMGDGYAGLMAQVGTRTQSALYAAELSSTIASNLEADRTAVSGVNLDEEAAKLIQYQQAYQASAKMLQIAQGIFDSLIQSMGR
;
A
#
# COMPACT_ATOMS: atom_id res chain seq x y z
N ASP A 1 -2.73 4.10 9.64
CA ASP A 1 -2.74 5.29 10.53
C ASP A 1 -1.70 5.15 11.61
N TYR A 2 -1.24 6.29 12.10
CA TYR A 2 -0.16 6.39 13.08
C TYR A 2 -0.55 7.38 14.17
N GLU A 3 -0.09 7.15 15.39
CA GLU A 3 -0.15 8.12 16.48
C GLU A 3 1.26 8.48 16.91
N VAL A 4 1.56 9.78 16.93
CA VAL A 4 2.71 10.28 17.68
C VAL A 4 2.26 10.48 19.12
N ARG A 5 2.91 9.80 20.07
CA ARG A 5 2.59 9.83 21.49
C ARG A 5 3.76 10.41 22.28
N PHE A 6 3.51 11.48 23.03
CA PHE A 6 4.49 12.12 23.89
C PHE A 6 4.37 11.59 25.32
N THR A 7 5.10 10.54 25.66
CA THR A 7 5.09 9.97 27.02
C THR A 7 6.03 10.72 27.97
N THR A 8 7.19 11.15 27.46
CA THR A 8 8.23 11.88 28.20
C THR A 8 8.79 12.99 27.32
N PRO A 9 8.04 14.10 27.11
CA PRO A 9 8.48 15.19 26.25
C PRO A 9 9.89 15.69 26.63
N PRO A 10 10.73 16.09 25.65
CA PRO A 10 10.43 16.20 24.22
C PRO A 10 10.42 14.86 23.46
N ALA A 11 10.78 13.76 24.12
CA ALA A 11 10.80 12.41 23.55
C ALA A 11 9.39 11.78 23.48
N GLY A 12 9.29 10.75 22.67
CA GLY A 12 8.05 10.00 22.50
C GLY A 12 8.21 8.81 21.57
N GLN A 13 7.08 8.37 21.02
CA GLN A 13 7.04 7.26 20.07
C GLN A 13 5.99 7.47 18.99
N VAL A 14 6.28 7.01 17.78
CA VAL A 14 5.29 6.83 16.72
C VAL A 14 4.76 5.41 16.80
N VAL A 15 3.45 5.25 16.92
CA VAL A 15 2.76 3.96 17.02
C VAL A 15 1.94 3.75 15.76
N ARG A 16 2.23 2.68 15.02
CA ARG A 16 1.39 2.23 13.91
C ARG A 16 0.12 1.58 14.46
N LEU A 17 -1.05 2.10 14.12
CA LEU A 17 -2.31 1.67 14.74
C LEU A 17 -2.79 0.29 14.27
N SER A 18 -2.29 -0.20 13.14
CA SER A 18 -2.72 -1.49 12.58
C SER A 18 -2.19 -2.70 13.37
N ASP A 19 -1.01 -2.60 13.99
CA ASP A 19 -0.34 -3.68 14.69
C ASP A 19 0.27 -3.27 16.04
N GLY A 20 0.19 -2.00 16.40
CA GLY A 20 0.75 -1.46 17.64
C GLY A 20 2.26 -1.30 17.65
N LYS A 21 2.95 -1.50 16.51
CA LYS A 21 4.41 -1.35 16.43
C LYS A 21 4.79 0.09 16.76
N ALA A 22 5.67 0.24 17.76
CA ALA A 22 6.14 1.54 18.25
C ALA A 22 7.59 1.79 17.84
N THR A 23 7.88 3.00 17.38
CA THR A 23 9.23 3.49 17.05
C THR A 23 9.51 4.73 17.90
N ALA A 24 10.55 4.69 18.73
CA ALA A 24 10.89 5.78 19.62
C ALA A 24 11.65 6.91 18.93
N PHE A 25 11.47 8.14 19.41
CA PHE A 25 12.25 9.31 19.03
C PHE A 25 12.67 10.10 20.28
N THR A 26 13.83 10.75 20.22
CA THR A 26 14.39 11.50 21.37
C THR A 26 13.86 12.92 21.48
N ASP A 27 13.48 13.52 20.35
CA ASP A 27 12.85 14.83 20.22
C ASP A 27 12.23 14.98 18.80
N ILE A 28 11.55 16.09 18.53
CA ILE A 28 10.89 16.33 17.24
C ILE A 28 11.86 16.53 16.07
N ALA A 29 13.09 16.98 16.32
CA ALA A 29 14.11 17.14 15.28
C ALA A 29 14.66 15.77 14.86
N ASN A 30 14.93 14.90 15.84
CA ASN A 30 15.24 13.50 15.63
C ASN A 30 14.12 12.82 14.84
N LEU A 31 12.85 12.98 15.26
CA LEU A 31 11.71 12.41 14.55
C LEU A 31 11.63 12.85 13.08
N GLY A 32 11.88 14.14 12.80
CA GLY A 32 11.88 14.69 11.44
C GLY A 32 13.00 14.16 10.53
N THR A 33 14.01 13.48 11.08
CA THR A 33 15.06 12.80 10.30
C THR A 33 14.81 11.30 10.12
N GLN A 34 13.90 10.71 10.91
CA GLN A 34 13.60 9.29 10.82
C GLN A 34 12.64 9.00 9.66
N GLN A 35 12.92 7.91 8.94
CA GLN A 35 12.00 7.30 7.99
C GLN A 35 11.32 6.12 8.66
N ILE A 36 10.02 6.23 8.92
CA ILE A 36 9.20 5.19 9.52
C ILE A 36 8.22 4.75 8.44
N ASP A 37 8.41 3.55 7.90
CA ASP A 37 7.57 2.98 6.82
C ASP A 37 7.48 3.88 5.58
N GLY A 38 8.58 4.57 5.26
CA GLY A 38 8.64 5.54 4.14
C GLY A 38 7.97 6.88 4.42
N LEU A 39 7.56 7.14 5.66
CA LEU A 39 6.99 8.40 6.12
C LEU A 39 7.97 9.14 7.02
N THR A 40 7.99 10.46 6.89
CA THR A 40 8.63 11.38 7.84
C THR A 40 7.56 12.14 8.60
N PHE A 41 7.70 12.20 9.92
CA PHE A 41 6.76 12.89 10.80
C PHE A 41 7.37 14.22 11.26
N ASN A 42 6.94 15.33 10.66
CA ASN A 42 7.42 16.66 11.01
C ASN A 42 6.38 17.38 11.89
N LEU A 43 6.80 17.78 13.09
CA LEU A 43 6.01 18.54 14.05
C LEU A 43 6.67 19.90 14.28
N THR A 44 5.87 20.95 14.45
CA THR A 44 6.38 22.31 14.68
C THR A 44 6.75 22.58 16.14
N SER A 45 6.17 21.83 17.07
CA SER A 45 6.47 21.89 18.50
C SER A 45 6.28 20.51 19.13
N ALA A 46 6.98 20.26 20.25
CA ALA A 46 6.79 19.05 21.03
C ALA A 46 5.45 19.12 21.78
N GLY A 47 4.70 18.02 21.80
CA GLY A 47 3.46 17.93 22.56
C GLY A 47 3.71 17.82 24.07
N ALA A 48 2.66 18.05 24.85
CA ALA A 48 2.67 17.86 26.30
C ALA A 48 2.73 16.37 26.69
N ALA A 49 3.07 16.08 27.95
CA ALA A 49 3.07 14.71 28.45
C ALA A 49 1.66 14.11 28.39
N GLY A 50 1.54 12.94 27.78
CA GLY A 50 0.26 12.25 27.50
C GLY A 50 -0.42 12.66 26.19
N GLU A 51 0.07 13.71 25.51
CA GLU A 51 -0.51 14.16 24.25
C GLU A 51 -0.32 13.13 23.14
N ARG A 52 -1.33 13.04 22.27
CA ARG A 52 -1.34 12.15 21.11
C ARG A 52 -1.78 12.92 19.87
N VAL A 53 -1.01 12.78 18.79
CA VAL A 53 -1.32 13.37 17.50
C VAL A 53 -1.58 12.25 16.49
N LEU A 54 -2.78 12.25 15.91
CA LEU A 54 -3.20 11.24 14.93
C LEU A 54 -2.81 11.65 13.51
N PHE A 55 -2.10 10.77 12.82
CA PHE A 55 -1.70 10.93 11.42
C PHE A 55 -2.42 9.90 10.54
N LYS A 56 -3.15 10.42 9.54
CA LYS A 56 -3.85 9.63 8.53
C LYS A 56 -3.30 9.94 7.14
N PRO A 57 -2.08 9.46 6.82
CA PRO A 57 -1.34 9.90 5.62
C PRO A 57 -2.10 9.65 4.32
N PHE A 58 -2.93 8.60 4.27
CA PHE A 58 -3.57 8.16 3.02
C PHE A 58 -5.11 8.28 3.02
N SER A 59 -5.74 8.82 4.08
CA SER A 59 -7.21 8.80 4.21
C SER A 59 -7.94 9.62 3.15
N ALA A 60 -7.28 10.66 2.60
CA ALA A 60 -7.84 11.51 1.55
C ALA A 60 -7.17 11.29 0.18
N SER A 61 -6.20 10.38 0.07
CA SER A 61 -5.41 10.23 -1.16
C SER A 61 -6.30 9.93 -2.36
N ALA A 62 -7.26 9.01 -2.21
CA ALA A 62 -8.17 8.65 -3.30
C ALA A 62 -9.05 9.82 -3.76
N ALA A 63 -9.57 10.62 -2.81
CA ALA A 63 -10.43 11.76 -3.12
C ALA A 63 -9.67 12.92 -3.80
N ASN A 64 -8.36 13.00 -3.60
CA ASN A 64 -7.50 14.05 -4.14
C ASN A 64 -6.74 13.63 -5.42
N MET A 65 -6.95 12.41 -5.93
CA MET A 65 -6.34 12.00 -7.20
C MET A 65 -6.97 12.75 -8.36
N GLN A 66 -6.12 13.36 -9.20
CA GLN A 66 -6.55 14.08 -10.40
C GLN A 66 -5.60 13.80 -11.56
N ALA A 67 -6.14 13.78 -12.78
CA ALA A 67 -5.33 13.72 -13.98
C ALA A 67 -4.66 15.08 -14.24
N LEU A 68 -3.33 15.09 -14.33
CA LEU A 68 -2.56 16.28 -14.71
C LEU A 68 -2.28 16.36 -16.20
N VAL A 69 -2.18 15.20 -16.87
CA VAL A 69 -2.00 15.09 -18.31
C VAL A 69 -3.37 14.91 -18.96
N THR A 70 -3.80 15.90 -19.73
CA THR A 70 -5.13 15.91 -20.38
C THR A 70 -5.04 15.83 -21.91
N SER A 71 -3.87 16.11 -22.49
CA SER A 71 -3.60 15.99 -23.92
C SER A 71 -2.67 14.81 -24.21
N PRO A 72 -2.94 14.00 -25.25
CA PRO A 72 -2.03 12.92 -25.68
C PRO A 72 -0.62 13.42 -26.03
N ARG A 73 -0.47 14.68 -26.45
CA ARG A 73 0.82 15.28 -26.81
C ARG A 73 1.71 15.59 -25.61
N ASP A 74 1.13 15.67 -24.41
CA ASP A 74 1.87 15.95 -23.18
C ASP A 74 2.45 14.66 -22.57
N LEU A 75 2.09 13.49 -23.11
CA LEU A 75 2.61 12.21 -22.67
C LEU A 75 4.04 12.02 -23.19
N ALA A 76 5.00 12.00 -22.27
CA ALA A 76 6.40 11.71 -22.55
C ALA A 76 6.61 10.23 -22.90
N ALA A 77 6.27 9.81 -24.11
CA ALA A 77 6.36 8.40 -24.54
C ALA A 77 7.79 7.97 -24.92
N ALA A 78 8.60 8.90 -25.43
CA ALA A 78 9.95 8.62 -25.91
C ALA A 78 10.97 8.53 -24.76
N ASN A 79 12.01 7.73 -24.97
CA ASN A 79 13.20 7.78 -24.12
C ASN A 79 13.90 9.15 -24.29
N PRO A 80 14.29 9.84 -23.21
CA PRO A 80 15.03 11.10 -23.28
C PRO A 80 16.46 10.97 -23.86
N VAL A 81 16.99 9.75 -23.96
CA VAL A 81 18.28 9.47 -24.59
C VAL A 81 18.14 8.56 -25.81
N ASN A 82 19.06 8.73 -26.75
CA ASN A 82 19.22 7.88 -27.93
C ASN A 82 20.61 7.22 -27.92
N ALA A 83 20.75 6.06 -28.56
CA ALA A 83 22.04 5.39 -28.70
C ALA A 83 22.30 5.02 -30.16
N ALA A 84 23.55 5.18 -30.59
CA ALA A 84 24.01 4.84 -31.92
C ALA A 84 25.35 4.09 -31.86
N MET A 85 25.46 3.01 -32.63
CA MET A 85 26.70 2.26 -32.78
C MET A 85 27.64 3.03 -33.71
N GLY A 86 28.95 2.98 -33.44
CA GLY A 86 29.96 3.48 -34.36
C GLY A 86 29.87 2.79 -35.71
N THR A 87 29.93 3.55 -36.80
CA THR A 87 29.82 3.03 -38.17
C THR A 87 31.04 2.19 -38.59
N SER A 88 32.16 2.37 -37.90
CA SER A 88 33.40 1.60 -38.11
C SER A 88 33.54 0.42 -37.15
N ASN A 89 32.52 0.11 -36.35
CA ASN A 89 32.57 -1.02 -35.43
C ASN A 89 32.80 -2.32 -36.21
N GLY A 90 33.82 -3.08 -35.81
CA GLY A 90 34.20 -4.35 -36.42
C GLY A 90 33.81 -5.58 -35.59
N GLY A 91 33.34 -5.39 -34.36
CA GLY A 91 32.81 -6.44 -33.49
C GLY A 91 31.33 -6.74 -33.72
N THR A 92 30.73 -7.50 -32.80
CA THR A 92 29.34 -7.96 -32.88
C THR A 92 28.43 -7.27 -31.86
N LEU A 93 28.82 -6.09 -31.36
CA LEU A 93 28.00 -5.35 -30.40
C LEU A 93 26.60 -5.06 -30.97
N GLN A 94 25.59 -5.27 -30.15
CA GLN A 94 24.18 -4.95 -30.45
C GLN A 94 23.53 -4.27 -29.25
N LEU A 95 22.65 -3.30 -29.52
CA LEU A 95 21.86 -2.64 -28.48
C LEU A 95 20.72 -3.57 -28.04
N ALA A 96 20.75 -3.97 -26.77
CA ALA A 96 19.70 -4.80 -26.17
C ALA A 96 18.73 -3.99 -25.31
N GLY A 97 19.17 -2.88 -24.74
CA GLY A 97 18.33 -2.01 -23.95
C GLY A 97 18.94 -0.64 -23.74
N LEU A 98 18.10 0.38 -23.68
CA LEU A 98 18.48 1.74 -23.31
C LEU A 98 17.36 2.32 -22.44
N THR A 99 17.70 2.74 -21.23
CA THR A 99 16.74 3.27 -20.26
C THR A 99 17.33 4.46 -19.52
N ALA A 100 16.50 5.44 -19.18
CA ALA A 100 16.86 6.46 -18.21
C ALA A 100 16.59 5.92 -16.79
N THR A 101 17.53 6.14 -15.87
CA THR A 101 17.51 5.65 -14.49
C THR A 101 17.66 6.82 -13.51
N GLY A 102 16.61 7.12 -12.73
CA GLY A 102 16.68 8.12 -11.67
C GLY A 102 16.99 9.56 -12.15
N PRO A 103 17.75 10.37 -11.39
CA PRO A 103 18.11 11.73 -11.78
C PRO A 103 19.06 11.70 -13.00
N LEU A 104 18.48 11.83 -14.18
CA LEU A 104 19.16 11.83 -15.46
C LEU A 104 19.87 13.17 -15.71
N THR A 105 21.16 13.12 -15.99
CA THR A 105 21.87 14.24 -16.62
C THR A 105 21.92 13.96 -18.12
N LEU A 106 21.22 14.78 -18.91
CA LEU A 106 21.20 14.63 -20.36
C LEU A 106 22.61 14.82 -20.94
N PRO A 107 23.06 13.94 -21.85
CA PRO A 107 24.28 14.18 -22.62
C PRO A 107 24.22 15.53 -23.35
N ALA A 108 25.34 16.24 -23.45
CA ALA A 108 25.40 17.52 -24.15
C ALA A 108 25.00 17.38 -25.63
N ASN A 109 24.37 18.41 -26.19
CA ASN A 109 24.05 18.42 -27.61
C ASN A 109 25.29 18.73 -28.46
N ALA A 110 25.30 18.27 -29.71
CA ALA A 110 26.25 18.71 -30.71
C ALA A 110 26.14 20.23 -30.92
N ASN A 111 27.27 20.88 -31.09
CA ASN A 111 27.33 22.28 -31.49
C ASN A 111 28.38 22.46 -32.59
N PRO A 112 27.96 22.36 -33.87
CA PRO A 112 28.84 22.58 -35.01
C PRO A 112 29.40 24.01 -35.11
N ALA A 113 28.74 24.98 -34.47
CA ALA A 113 29.15 26.38 -34.47
C ALA A 113 30.15 26.72 -33.34
N ALA A 114 30.38 25.81 -32.39
CA ALA A 114 31.44 25.99 -31.40
C ALA A 114 32.82 26.02 -32.08
N VAL A 115 33.76 26.73 -31.48
CA VAL A 115 35.14 26.81 -31.98
C VAL A 115 36.08 26.31 -30.88
N PRO A 116 36.64 25.09 -31.01
CA PRO A 116 36.36 24.07 -32.04
C PRO A 116 34.97 23.40 -31.90
N PRO A 117 34.42 22.80 -32.99
CA PRO A 117 33.12 22.14 -32.96
C PRO A 117 33.07 21.00 -31.94
N VAL A 118 31.95 20.87 -31.23
CA VAL A 118 31.70 19.75 -30.31
C VAL A 118 30.63 18.83 -30.87
N LEU A 119 30.82 17.53 -30.68
CA LEU A 119 30.01 16.49 -31.35
C LEU A 119 28.79 16.06 -30.52
N GLY A 120 28.77 16.40 -29.23
CA GLY A 120 27.68 16.02 -28.32
C GLY A 120 27.63 14.53 -28.00
N GLY A 121 26.89 14.20 -26.96
CA GLY A 121 26.73 12.85 -26.45
C GLY A 121 27.87 12.38 -25.54
N VAL A 122 27.71 11.16 -25.04
CA VAL A 122 28.71 10.37 -24.33
C VAL A 122 29.10 9.20 -25.22
N GLN A 123 30.38 9.04 -25.52
CA GLN A 123 30.89 7.91 -26.28
C GLN A 123 31.53 6.88 -25.35
N LEU A 124 31.03 5.65 -25.42
CA LEU A 124 31.70 4.47 -24.93
C LEU A 124 32.67 3.99 -25.99
N GLU A 125 33.92 3.80 -25.64
CA GLU A 125 34.94 3.17 -26.47
C GLU A 125 35.39 1.87 -25.82
N PHE A 126 35.43 0.79 -26.60
CA PHE A 126 35.72 -0.56 -26.10
C PHE A 126 37.16 -0.98 -26.42
N THR A 127 37.77 -1.69 -25.48
CA THR A 127 39.07 -2.34 -25.65
C THR A 127 38.90 -3.84 -25.46
N ALA A 128 39.17 -4.63 -26.50
CA ALA A 128 39.12 -6.08 -26.45
C ALA A 128 40.32 -6.63 -25.65
N GLY A 129 40.08 -7.70 -24.89
CA GLY A 129 41.11 -8.38 -24.11
C GLY A 129 40.51 -9.26 -23.01
N PRO A 130 41.33 -9.94 -22.21
CA PRO A 130 40.89 -10.55 -20.95
C PRO A 130 41.27 -9.66 -19.75
N PRO A 131 40.33 -8.88 -19.16
CA PRO A 131 38.92 -8.72 -19.53
C PRO A 131 38.70 -7.64 -20.60
N THR A 132 37.56 -7.70 -21.31
CA THR A 132 37.11 -6.63 -22.20
C THR A 132 36.71 -5.43 -21.36
N THR A 133 37.11 -4.23 -21.76
CA THR A 133 36.84 -3.00 -21.00
C THR A 133 36.19 -1.95 -21.86
N TYR A 134 35.61 -0.94 -21.22
CA TYR A 134 35.11 0.27 -21.85
C TYR A 134 35.59 1.52 -21.10
N ALA A 135 35.68 2.62 -21.82
CA ALA A 135 35.88 3.96 -21.28
C ALA A 135 34.85 4.93 -21.88
N ALA A 136 34.27 5.77 -21.04
CA ALA A 136 33.27 6.75 -21.44
C ALA A 136 33.86 8.17 -21.52
N PHE A 137 33.56 8.85 -22.62
CA PHE A 137 34.03 10.20 -22.90
C PHE A 137 32.85 11.14 -23.16
N ASP A 138 32.85 12.29 -22.50
CA ASP A 138 31.93 13.39 -22.77
C ASP A 138 32.38 14.16 -24.02
N ARG A 139 31.56 14.09 -25.07
CA ARG A 139 31.79 14.74 -26.37
C ARG A 139 31.14 16.11 -26.47
N GLY A 140 30.61 16.64 -25.36
CA GLY A 140 30.25 18.05 -25.19
C GLY A 140 31.46 18.99 -25.05
N THR A 141 32.67 18.42 -24.98
CA THR A 141 33.95 19.13 -24.92
C THR A 141 34.81 18.77 -26.13
N ASN A 142 35.74 19.64 -26.52
CA ASN A 142 36.73 19.34 -27.55
C ASN A 142 38.15 19.74 -27.08
N PRO A 143 39.07 18.78 -26.88
CA PRO A 143 38.89 17.34 -27.09
C PRO A 143 37.87 16.73 -26.11
N PRO A 144 37.24 15.59 -26.45
CA PRO A 144 36.38 14.87 -25.52
C PRO A 144 37.10 14.55 -24.20
N THR A 145 36.39 14.67 -23.09
CA THR A 145 36.94 14.48 -21.74
C THR A 145 36.45 13.17 -21.13
N ALA A 146 37.32 12.47 -20.39
CA ALA A 146 36.92 11.23 -19.73
C ALA A 146 35.90 11.52 -18.61
N ILE A 147 34.84 10.71 -18.55
CA ILE A 147 33.84 10.84 -17.49
C ILE A 147 34.37 10.16 -16.22
N PRO A 148 34.44 10.86 -15.07
CA PRO A 148 34.85 10.25 -13.81
C PRO A 148 33.97 9.03 -13.48
N GLY A 149 34.60 7.87 -13.22
CA GLY A 149 33.89 6.61 -12.97
C GLY A 149 33.24 5.98 -14.22
N GLY A 150 33.45 6.54 -15.42
CA GLY A 150 32.94 6.05 -16.69
C GLY A 150 33.76 4.93 -17.33
N THR A 151 34.64 4.27 -16.59
CA THR A 151 35.47 3.16 -17.07
C THR A 151 35.10 1.88 -16.35
N GLY A 152 35.07 0.74 -17.04
CA GLY A 152 34.79 -0.54 -16.40
C GLY A 152 35.01 -1.75 -17.29
N THR A 153 34.77 -2.93 -16.72
CA THR A 153 34.74 -4.19 -17.48
C THR A 153 33.42 -4.28 -18.25
N PHE A 154 33.50 -4.62 -19.53
CA PHE A 154 32.33 -4.94 -20.33
C PHE A 154 31.99 -6.42 -20.20
N VAL A 155 30.75 -6.71 -19.83
CA VAL A 155 30.18 -8.06 -19.82
C VAL A 155 28.92 -8.04 -20.68
N SER A 156 28.87 -8.86 -21.72
CA SER A 156 27.72 -8.94 -22.63
C SER A 156 26.43 -9.21 -21.85
N GLY A 157 25.40 -8.40 -22.10
CA GLY A 157 24.09 -8.48 -21.44
C GLY A 157 24.02 -7.81 -20.07
N GLN A 158 25.13 -7.33 -19.51
CA GLN A 158 25.11 -6.53 -18.28
C GLN A 158 24.94 -5.04 -18.60
N PRO A 159 24.15 -4.30 -17.79
CA PRO A 159 23.96 -2.87 -17.98
C PRO A 159 25.22 -2.07 -17.62
N ILE A 160 25.54 -1.08 -18.44
CA ILE A 160 26.47 0.01 -18.14
C ILE A 160 25.64 1.22 -17.73
N SER A 161 25.84 1.73 -16.51
CA SER A 161 25.10 2.89 -15.98
C SER A 161 26.01 4.10 -15.86
N ILE A 162 25.63 5.22 -16.48
CA ILE A 162 26.38 6.48 -16.47
C ILE A 162 25.38 7.62 -16.37
N ASN A 163 25.62 8.58 -15.47
CA ASN A 163 24.88 9.85 -15.39
C ASN A 163 23.34 9.73 -15.41
N GLY A 164 22.80 8.67 -14.78
CA GLY A 164 21.36 8.44 -14.70
C GLY A 164 20.71 7.89 -15.98
N TRP A 165 21.50 7.27 -16.85
CA TRP A 165 21.00 6.36 -17.90
C TRP A 165 21.74 5.02 -17.83
N SER A 166 21.12 3.99 -18.38
CA SER A 166 21.65 2.63 -18.46
C SER A 166 21.54 2.11 -19.88
N ILE A 167 22.63 1.56 -20.40
CA ILE A 167 22.68 0.88 -21.69
C ILE A 167 23.08 -0.58 -21.50
N THR A 168 22.32 -1.49 -22.09
CA THR A 168 22.65 -2.91 -22.13
C THR A 168 23.04 -3.27 -23.55
N LEU A 169 24.25 -3.77 -23.71
CA LEU A 169 24.79 -4.21 -25.00
C LEU A 169 25.06 -5.71 -24.95
N GLN A 170 24.83 -6.40 -26.06
CA GLN A 170 25.17 -7.81 -26.24
C GLN A 170 26.24 -7.98 -27.31
N GLY A 171 26.96 -9.10 -27.29
CA GLY A 171 27.99 -9.43 -28.27
C GLY A 171 29.40 -9.12 -27.79
N SER A 172 30.36 -9.16 -28.71
CA SER A 172 31.79 -9.03 -28.43
C SER A 172 32.39 -7.86 -29.22
N PRO A 173 32.83 -6.78 -28.56
CA PRO A 173 33.48 -5.67 -29.24
C PRO A 173 34.89 -6.03 -29.69
N LYS A 174 35.37 -5.35 -30.73
CA LYS A 174 36.81 -5.20 -31.02
C LYS A 174 37.34 -3.90 -30.40
N THR A 175 38.65 -3.83 -30.19
CA THR A 175 39.30 -2.59 -29.74
C THR A 175 39.02 -1.46 -30.73
N GLY A 176 38.54 -0.32 -30.22
CA GLY A 176 38.14 0.84 -31.02
C GLY A 176 36.67 0.82 -31.48
N ASP A 177 35.90 -0.23 -31.17
CA ASP A 177 34.45 -0.16 -31.33
C ASP A 177 33.88 0.90 -30.39
N THR A 178 32.85 1.61 -30.83
CA THR A 178 32.23 2.70 -30.08
C THR A 178 30.72 2.62 -30.04
N VAL A 179 30.12 3.16 -28.98
CA VAL A 179 28.68 3.41 -28.87
C VAL A 179 28.48 4.81 -28.31
N THR A 180 27.72 5.65 -28.99
CA THR A 180 27.40 7.00 -28.51
C THR A 180 25.99 7.02 -27.94
N VAL A 181 25.83 7.58 -26.74
CA VAL A 181 24.56 7.88 -26.11
C VAL A 181 24.38 9.40 -26.09
N GLY A 182 23.33 9.91 -26.71
CA GLY A 182 23.07 11.34 -26.84
C GLY A 182 21.69 11.74 -26.30
N ASN A 183 21.48 13.04 -26.15
CA ASN A 183 20.16 13.60 -25.92
C ASN A 183 19.25 13.29 -27.12
N ALA A 184 18.07 12.73 -26.89
CA ALA A 184 17.15 12.36 -27.97
C ALA A 184 16.65 13.56 -28.80
N LEU A 185 16.70 14.77 -28.25
CA LEU A 185 16.33 16.02 -28.93
C LEU A 185 17.51 16.73 -29.61
N ASP A 186 18.72 16.15 -29.58
CA ASP A 186 19.86 16.71 -30.31
C ASP A 186 19.54 16.72 -31.83
N PRO A 187 19.70 17.88 -32.52
CA PRO A 187 19.48 17.98 -33.96
C PRO A 187 20.20 16.93 -34.80
N GLN A 188 21.35 16.40 -34.33
CA GLN A 188 22.08 15.35 -35.03
C GLN A 188 21.27 14.05 -35.22
N TYR A 189 20.25 13.80 -34.39
CA TYR A 189 19.37 12.63 -34.47
C TYR A 189 18.03 12.92 -35.17
N GLY A 190 17.82 14.15 -35.64
CA GLY A 190 16.58 14.56 -36.32
C GLY A 190 15.33 14.32 -35.47
N ASP A 191 14.33 13.66 -36.07
CA ASP A 191 13.03 13.37 -35.44
C ASP A 191 12.93 11.94 -34.87
N ALA A 192 14.04 11.22 -34.70
CA ALA A 192 14.03 9.81 -34.29
C ALA A 192 13.23 9.58 -33.00
N TYR A 193 13.26 10.54 -32.07
CA TYR A 193 12.51 10.49 -30.82
C TYR A 193 10.99 10.43 -31.03
N THR A 194 10.45 10.95 -32.14
CA THR A 194 9.00 10.92 -32.44
C THR A 194 8.47 9.51 -32.71
N ARG A 195 9.37 8.58 -33.04
CA ARG A 195 9.08 7.17 -33.30
C ARG A 195 9.53 6.26 -32.15
N ASN A 196 10.02 6.84 -31.05
CA ASN A 196 10.49 6.12 -29.88
C ASN A 196 9.37 6.00 -28.84
N ALA A 197 9.17 4.79 -28.31
CA ALA A 197 8.17 4.50 -27.28
C ALA A 197 8.78 3.92 -25.99
N GLY A 198 10.09 4.10 -25.76
CA GLY A 198 10.80 3.45 -24.67
C GLY A 198 10.27 3.82 -23.29
N ASN A 199 9.90 5.08 -23.05
CA ASN A 199 9.33 5.49 -21.77
C ASN A 199 7.87 5.03 -21.63
N ALA A 200 7.10 4.97 -22.71
CA ALA A 200 5.77 4.37 -22.70
C ALA A 200 5.81 2.88 -22.34
N SER A 201 6.76 2.12 -22.89
CA SER A 201 6.99 0.73 -22.48
C SER A 201 7.36 0.62 -21.01
N ALA A 202 8.25 1.50 -20.52
CA ALA A 202 8.61 1.53 -19.10
C ALA A 202 7.41 1.86 -18.19
N LEU A 203 6.52 2.77 -18.62
CA LEU A 203 5.29 3.10 -17.92
C LEU A 203 4.35 1.89 -17.85
N VAL A 204 4.18 1.14 -18.95
CA VAL A 204 3.38 -0.10 -18.95
C VAL A 204 3.99 -1.13 -17.99
N SER A 205 5.32 -1.27 -17.95
CA SER A 205 6.00 -2.17 -17.02
C SER A 205 5.80 -1.82 -15.54
N VAL A 206 5.37 -0.60 -15.20
CA VAL A 206 5.01 -0.25 -13.81
C VAL A 206 3.85 -1.12 -13.30
N ARG A 207 2.93 -1.56 -14.17
CA ARG A 207 1.83 -2.48 -13.83
C ARG A 207 2.33 -3.73 -13.10
N ASP A 208 3.46 -4.26 -13.56
CA ASP A 208 4.01 -5.53 -13.11
C ASP A 208 5.05 -5.35 -11.98
N LYS A 209 5.32 -4.10 -11.58
CA LYS A 209 6.21 -3.82 -10.45
C LYS A 209 5.52 -4.15 -9.13
N LYS A 210 6.27 -4.83 -8.27
CA LYS A 210 5.89 -5.10 -6.88
C LYS A 210 6.01 -3.82 -6.05
N MET A 211 4.89 -3.24 -5.68
CA MET A 211 4.83 -1.95 -4.96
C MET A 211 4.04 -2.02 -3.65
N PHE A 212 3.22 -3.06 -3.46
CA PHE A 212 2.33 -3.20 -2.29
C PHE A 212 2.66 -4.49 -1.57
N ASP A 213 3.52 -4.44 -0.56
CA ASP A 213 3.93 -5.63 0.22
C ASP A 213 4.37 -6.79 -0.67
N GLU A 214 5.37 -6.51 -1.53
CA GLU A 214 5.89 -7.42 -2.56
C GLU A 214 4.87 -7.91 -3.62
N SER A 215 3.69 -7.30 -3.67
CA SER A 215 2.64 -7.58 -4.66
C SER A 215 2.52 -6.47 -5.69
N THR A 216 2.04 -6.82 -6.89
CA THR A 216 1.69 -5.83 -7.92
C THR A 216 0.50 -4.98 -7.46
N MET A 217 0.26 -3.85 -8.12
CA MET A 217 -0.92 -3.04 -7.80
C MET A 217 -2.24 -3.82 -7.96
N GLY A 218 -2.33 -4.65 -9.00
CA GLY A 218 -3.51 -5.49 -9.24
C GLY A 218 -3.72 -6.53 -8.15
N ASP A 219 -2.65 -7.27 -7.80
CA ASP A 219 -2.70 -8.30 -6.77
C ASP A 219 -2.96 -7.71 -5.38
N GLY A 220 -2.34 -6.58 -5.06
CA GLY A 220 -2.57 -5.86 -3.81
C GLY A 220 -4.02 -5.41 -3.65
N TYR A 221 -4.63 -4.89 -4.71
CA TYR A 221 -6.05 -4.54 -4.71
C TYR A 221 -6.96 -5.76 -4.54
N ALA A 222 -6.68 -6.85 -5.27
CA ALA A 222 -7.41 -8.10 -5.12
C ALA A 222 -7.31 -8.67 -3.69
N GLY A 223 -6.11 -8.62 -3.09
CA GLY A 223 -5.86 -9.02 -1.71
C GLY A 223 -6.66 -8.19 -0.71
N LEU A 224 -6.72 -6.87 -0.88
CA LEU A 224 -7.54 -5.99 -0.04
C LEU A 224 -9.02 -6.36 -0.11
N MET A 225 -9.55 -6.56 -1.33
CA MET A 225 -10.95 -6.95 -1.53
C MET A 225 -11.26 -8.33 -0.92
N ALA A 226 -10.33 -9.29 -1.05
CA ALA A 226 -10.45 -10.59 -0.40
C ALA A 226 -10.53 -10.46 1.13
N GLN A 227 -9.70 -9.63 1.75
CA GLN A 227 -9.74 -9.39 3.20
C GLN A 227 -11.09 -8.81 3.67
N VAL A 228 -11.66 -7.87 2.91
CA VAL A 228 -12.99 -7.32 3.19
C VAL A 228 -14.05 -8.42 3.12
N GLY A 229 -14.00 -9.24 2.06
CA GLY A 229 -14.89 -10.39 1.90
C GLY A 229 -14.81 -11.37 3.07
N THR A 230 -13.60 -11.79 3.45
CA THR A 230 -13.39 -12.69 4.60
C THR A 230 -13.91 -12.10 5.91
N ARG A 231 -13.58 -10.84 6.21
CA ARG A 231 -14.05 -10.18 7.45
C ARG A 231 -15.56 -10.06 7.49
N THR A 232 -16.19 -9.77 6.35
CA THR A 232 -17.65 -9.68 6.22
C THR A 232 -18.30 -11.04 6.47
N GLN A 233 -17.78 -12.10 5.84
CA GLN A 233 -18.28 -13.46 6.04
C GLN A 233 -18.13 -13.91 7.50
N SER A 234 -16.98 -13.61 8.13
CA SER A 234 -16.77 -13.91 9.55
C SER A 234 -17.73 -13.14 10.46
N ALA A 235 -17.97 -11.86 10.17
CA ALA A 235 -18.92 -11.04 10.94
C ALA A 235 -20.36 -11.53 10.79
N LEU A 236 -20.79 -11.90 9.58
CA LEU A 236 -22.12 -12.49 9.34
C LEU A 236 -22.29 -13.81 10.08
N TYR A 237 -21.28 -14.68 10.02
CA TYR A 237 -21.32 -15.95 10.76
C TYR A 237 -21.40 -15.74 12.28
N ALA A 238 -20.62 -14.79 12.82
CA ALA A 238 -20.67 -14.46 14.24
C ALA A 238 -22.02 -13.84 14.65
N ALA A 239 -22.62 -13.02 13.78
CA ALA A 239 -23.95 -12.45 13.99
C ALA A 239 -25.04 -13.53 14.01
N GLU A 240 -24.99 -14.48 13.07
CA GLU A 240 -25.94 -15.60 13.00
C GLU A 240 -25.85 -16.51 14.23
N LEU A 241 -24.62 -16.84 14.65
CA LEU A 241 -24.38 -17.61 15.87
C LEU A 241 -24.93 -16.87 17.09
N SER A 242 -24.67 -15.57 17.21
CA SER A 242 -25.14 -14.75 18.32
C SER A 242 -26.67 -14.66 18.34
N SER A 243 -27.31 -14.54 17.17
CA SER A 243 -28.76 -14.54 17.01
C SER A 243 -29.38 -15.87 17.45
N THR A 244 -28.78 -16.99 17.05
CA THR A 244 -29.21 -18.33 17.45
C THR A 244 -29.09 -18.52 18.97
N ILE A 245 -27.97 -18.11 19.56
CA ILE A 245 -27.77 -18.17 21.02
C ILE A 245 -28.83 -17.32 21.73
N ALA A 246 -29.06 -16.10 21.28
CA ALA A 246 -30.08 -15.22 21.86
C ALA A 246 -31.49 -15.84 21.77
N SER A 247 -31.84 -16.44 20.64
CA SER A 247 -33.13 -17.12 20.45
C SER A 247 -33.29 -18.31 21.39
N ASN A 248 -32.26 -19.13 21.58
CA ASN A 248 -32.30 -20.26 22.51
C ASN A 248 -32.43 -19.79 23.96
N LEU A 249 -31.68 -18.76 24.35
CA LEU A 249 -31.76 -18.19 25.71
C LEU A 249 -33.14 -17.59 25.99
N GLU A 250 -33.79 -16.97 25.00
CA GLU A 250 -35.15 -16.45 25.16
C GLU A 250 -36.18 -17.59 25.26
N ALA A 251 -35.99 -18.67 24.50
CA ALA A 251 -36.82 -19.87 24.63
C ALA A 251 -36.68 -20.52 26.01
N ASP A 252 -35.45 -20.68 26.52
CA ASP A 252 -35.17 -21.22 27.86
C ASP A 252 -35.77 -20.32 28.95
N ARG A 253 -35.61 -19.00 28.82
CA ARG A 253 -36.22 -18.01 29.73
C ARG A 253 -37.74 -18.15 29.76
N THR A 254 -38.36 -18.30 28.58
CA THR A 254 -39.82 -18.48 28.45
C THR A 254 -40.27 -19.84 28.99
N ALA A 255 -39.45 -20.88 28.88
CA ALA A 255 -39.77 -22.20 29.43
C ALA A 255 -39.78 -22.21 30.97
N VAL A 256 -38.85 -21.47 31.60
CA VAL A 256 -38.79 -21.35 33.07
C VAL A 256 -39.79 -20.33 33.62
N SER A 257 -39.97 -19.20 32.93
CA SER A 257 -40.87 -18.12 33.37
C SER A 257 -42.30 -18.30 32.88
N GLY A 258 -42.54 -19.29 32.01
CA GLY A 258 -43.84 -19.60 31.44
C GLY A 258 -44.73 -20.28 32.47
N VAL A 259 -45.86 -19.66 32.77
CA VAL A 259 -46.94 -20.28 33.54
C VAL A 259 -47.66 -21.30 32.66
N ASN A 260 -47.77 -22.53 33.12
CA ASN A 260 -48.60 -23.53 32.45
C ASN A 260 -50.07 -23.22 32.73
N LEU A 261 -50.78 -22.66 31.75
CA LEU A 261 -52.17 -22.23 31.88
C LEU A 261 -53.11 -23.37 32.27
N ASP A 262 -52.83 -24.61 31.86
CA ASP A 262 -53.64 -25.77 32.24
C ASP A 262 -53.44 -26.15 33.71
N GLU A 263 -52.21 -26.01 34.23
CA GLU A 263 -51.92 -26.25 35.64
C GLU A 263 -52.46 -25.13 36.52
N GLU A 264 -52.36 -23.88 36.09
CA GLU A 264 -52.98 -22.74 36.76
C GLU A 264 -54.51 -22.87 36.73
N ALA A 265 -55.13 -23.30 35.62
CA ALA A 265 -56.56 -23.55 35.53
C ALA A 265 -57.02 -24.70 36.46
N ALA A 266 -56.24 -25.79 36.55
CA ALA A 266 -56.51 -26.90 37.47
C ALA A 266 -56.43 -26.45 38.94
N LYS A 267 -55.40 -25.66 39.30
CA LYS A 267 -55.28 -25.04 40.63
C LYS A 267 -56.44 -24.10 40.91
N LEU A 268 -56.90 -23.33 39.91
CA LEU A 268 -58.04 -22.42 40.03
C LEU A 268 -59.33 -23.19 40.32
N ILE A 269 -59.59 -24.29 39.60
CA ILE A 269 -60.74 -25.18 39.86
C ILE A 269 -60.63 -25.79 41.26
N GLN A 270 -59.43 -26.24 41.67
CA GLN A 270 -59.20 -26.78 43.01
C GLN A 270 -59.49 -25.75 44.10
N TYR A 271 -59.05 -24.49 43.94
CA TYR A 271 -59.35 -23.41 44.87
C TYR A 271 -60.84 -23.07 44.90
N GLN A 272 -61.54 -23.10 43.76
CA GLN A 272 -62.99 -22.90 43.71
C GLN A 272 -63.74 -24.02 44.45
N GLN A 273 -63.34 -25.27 44.26
CA GLN A 273 -63.92 -26.42 44.98
C GLN A 273 -63.63 -26.36 46.49
N ALA A 274 -62.39 -26.03 46.87
CA ALA A 274 -62.02 -25.84 48.26
C ALA A 274 -62.82 -24.71 48.91
N TYR A 275 -63.01 -23.58 48.22
CA TYR A 275 -63.83 -22.47 48.69
C TYR A 275 -65.30 -22.89 48.88
N GLN A 276 -65.88 -23.60 47.91
CA GLN A 276 -67.25 -24.14 48.03
C GLN A 276 -67.37 -25.14 49.18
N ALA A 277 -66.36 -26.00 49.39
CA ALA A 277 -66.32 -26.94 50.51
C ALA A 277 -66.20 -26.22 51.86
N SER A 278 -65.35 -25.20 51.98
CA SER A 278 -65.25 -24.34 53.17
C SER A 278 -66.56 -23.60 53.44
N ALA A 279 -67.24 -23.09 52.40
CA ALA A 279 -68.54 -22.45 52.54
C ALA A 279 -69.61 -23.43 53.04
N LYS A 280 -69.63 -24.68 52.54
CA LYS A 280 -70.50 -25.74 53.05
C LYS A 280 -70.17 -26.13 54.49
N MET A 281 -68.89 -26.22 54.86
CA MET A 281 -68.50 -26.46 56.25
C MET A 281 -68.96 -25.33 57.18
N LEU A 282 -68.85 -24.07 56.76
CA LEU A 282 -69.38 -22.93 57.51
C LEU A 282 -70.90 -22.99 57.65
N GLN A 283 -71.63 -23.39 56.60
CA GLN A 283 -73.08 -23.60 56.67
C GLN A 283 -73.46 -24.74 57.61
N ILE A 284 -72.73 -25.86 57.60
CA ILE A 284 -72.94 -26.98 58.52
C ILE A 284 -72.62 -26.54 59.96
N ALA A 285 -71.53 -25.80 60.17
CA ALA A 285 -71.17 -25.26 61.47
C ALA A 285 -72.23 -24.28 61.99
N GLN A 286 -72.77 -23.40 61.14
CA GLN A 286 -73.92 -22.55 61.46
C GLN A 286 -75.15 -23.39 61.82
N GLY A 287 -75.47 -24.43 61.05
CA GLY A 287 -76.59 -25.33 61.36
C GLY A 287 -76.43 -26.10 62.67
N ILE A 288 -75.21 -26.56 63.01
CA ILE A 288 -74.90 -27.18 64.30
C ILE A 288 -75.01 -26.15 65.44
N PHE A 289 -74.51 -24.93 65.22
CA PHE A 289 -74.56 -23.85 66.19
C PHE A 289 -76.01 -23.44 66.50
N ASP A 290 -76.84 -23.28 65.47
CA ASP A 290 -78.27 -23.00 65.62
C ASP A 290 -79.00 -24.15 66.32
N SER A 291 -78.66 -25.41 65.98
CA SER A 291 -79.22 -26.60 66.65
C SER A 291 -78.83 -26.69 68.12
N LEU A 292 -77.58 -26.36 68.47
CA LEU A 292 -77.10 -26.29 69.85
C LEU A 292 -77.84 -25.21 70.63
N ILE A 293 -77.96 -24.00 70.08
CA ILE A 293 -78.73 -22.89 70.68
C ILE A 293 -80.19 -23.29 70.89
N GLN A 294 -80.80 -23.97 69.92
CA GLN A 294 -82.21 -24.38 70.01
C GLN A 294 -82.43 -25.54 70.99
N SER A 295 -81.43 -26.40 71.23
CA SER A 295 -81.49 -27.48 72.23
C SER A 295 -81.22 -27.01 73.67
N MET A 296 -80.43 -25.95 73.87
CA MET A 296 -80.17 -25.34 75.17
C MET A 296 -81.20 -24.27 75.59
N GLY A 297 -82.09 -23.89 74.68
CA GLY A 297 -83.16 -22.89 74.88
C GLY A 297 -84.49 -23.44 75.41
N ARG A 298 -84.50 -24.53 76.19
CA ARG A 298 -85.68 -25.02 76.92
C ARG A 298 -85.43 -25.06 78.42
#